data_AF-A0A6I2ZRW7-F1
#
_entry.id   AF-A0A6I2ZRW7-F1
#
_cell.length_a   1.000
_cell.length_b   1.000
_cell.length_c   1.000
_cell.angle_alpha   90.00
_cell.angle_beta   90.00
_cell.angle_gamma   90.00
#
_symmetry.space_group_name_H-M   'P 1'
#
loop_
_entity.id
_entity.type
_entity.pdbx_description
1 polymer ?
#
loop_
_entity_poly.entity_id
_entity_poly.type
_entity_poly.pdbx_seq_one_letter_code
_entity_poly.pdbx_strand_id
1 'polypeptide(L)'
;MSNSQEVLNLNSLVNDIKVLTDSLAMLDNAISKKDSVSQATALDAINFRVREISKQSLKMSQSNFPIDKILSELSSPTPSAKNLHDSMDTQLESLRKLALSQILTLSLE
;
A
#
# COMPACT_ATOMS: atom_id res chain seq x y z
N MET A 1 14.42 2.15 -24.38
CA MET A 1 14.67 1.36 -23.15
C MET A 1 13.90 1.89 -21.94
N SER A 2 13.43 3.15 -21.94
CA SER A 2 12.73 3.77 -20.79
C SER A 2 11.39 3.13 -20.42
N ASN A 3 10.56 2.76 -21.40
CA ASN A 3 9.22 2.18 -21.15
C ASN A 3 9.29 0.86 -20.37
N SER A 4 10.30 0.02 -20.63
CA SER A 4 10.45 -1.26 -19.91
C SER A 4 10.76 -1.06 -18.43
N GLN A 5 11.63 -0.10 -18.10
CA GLN A 5 11.96 0.21 -16.71
C GLN A 5 10.78 0.86 -15.97
N GLU A 6 10.01 1.71 -16.66
CA GLU A 6 8.78 2.30 -16.11
C GLU A 6 7.72 1.23 -15.86
N VAL A 7 7.48 0.32 -16.81
CA VAL A 7 6.56 -0.82 -16.64
C VAL A 7 7.00 -1.70 -15.47
N LEU A 8 8.30 -1.95 -15.26
CA LEU A 8 8.79 -2.67 -14.08
C LEU A 8 8.48 -1.93 -12.77
N ASN A 9 8.69 -0.61 -12.73
CA ASN A 9 8.39 0.20 -11.55
C ASN A 9 6.88 0.19 -11.23
N LEU A 10 6.03 0.31 -12.25
CA LEU A 10 4.57 0.27 -12.12
C LEU A 10 4.08 -1.10 -11.65
N ASN A 11 4.65 -2.19 -12.19
CA ASN A 11 4.34 -3.55 -11.72
C ASN A 11 4.77 -3.76 -10.27
N SER A 12 5.93 -3.22 -9.87
CA SER A 12 6.35 -3.26 -8.47
C SER A 12 5.33 -2.55 -7.58
N LEU A 13 4.86 -1.36 -7.97
CA LEU A 13 3.84 -0.62 -7.22
C LEU A 13 2.54 -1.41 -7.09
N VAL A 14 2.05 -2.01 -8.18
CA VAL A 14 0.83 -2.86 -8.15
C VAL A 14 1.03 -4.04 -7.20
N ASN A 15 2.21 -4.66 -7.20
CA ASN A 15 2.53 -5.75 -6.30
C ASN A 15 2.61 -5.29 -4.83
N ASP A 16 3.23 -4.15 -4.55
CA ASP A 16 3.32 -3.58 -3.21
C ASP A 16 1.93 -3.22 -2.65
N ILE A 17 1.06 -2.65 -3.49
CA ILE A 17 -0.35 -2.41 -3.13
C ILE A 17 -1.05 -3.72 -2.78
N LYS A 18 -0.87 -4.77 -3.58
CA LYS A 18 -1.47 -6.09 -3.30
C LYS A 18 -1.00 -6.65 -1.96
N VAL A 19 0.30 -6.66 -1.70
CA VAL A 19 0.85 -7.17 -0.43
C VAL A 19 0.34 -6.37 0.76
N LEU A 20 0.16 -5.06 0.59
CA LEU A 20 -0.41 -4.21 1.62
C LEU A 20 -1.88 -4.53 1.90
N THR A 21 -2.70 -4.73 0.86
CA THR A 21 -4.09 -5.19 1.02
C THR A 21 -4.17 -6.54 1.72
N ASP A 22 -3.29 -7.49 1.36
CA ASP A 22 -3.20 -8.80 2.02
C ASP A 22 -2.79 -8.65 3.50
N SER A 23 -1.92 -7.69 3.82
CA SER A 23 -1.48 -7.40 5.19
C SER A 23 -2.60 -6.78 6.03
N LEU A 24 -3.44 -5.93 5.44
CA LEU A 24 -4.66 -5.41 6.08
C LEU A 24 -5.66 -6.53 6.37
N ALA A 25 -5.89 -7.44 5.41
CA ALA A 25 -6.74 -8.61 5.64
C ALA A 25 -6.17 -9.57 6.71
N MET A 26 -4.83 -9.68 6.81
CA MET A 26 -4.17 -10.41 7.88
C MET A 26 -4.41 -9.73 9.25
N LEU A 27 -4.34 -8.40 9.30
CA LEU A 27 -4.62 -7.62 10.50
C LEU A 27 -6.07 -7.85 10.99
N ASP A 28 -7.06 -7.78 10.09
CA ASP A 28 -8.47 -8.04 10.42
C ASP A 28 -8.68 -9.44 11.01
N ASN A 29 -8.06 -10.44 10.36
CA ASN A 29 -8.13 -11.82 10.84
C ASN A 29 -7.45 -12.00 12.20
N ALA A 30 -6.32 -11.34 12.44
CA ALA A 30 -5.61 -11.39 13.72
C ALA A 30 -6.43 -10.74 14.83
N ILE A 31 -7.04 -9.58 14.57
CA ILE A 31 -7.94 -8.89 15.51
C ILE A 31 -9.15 -9.78 15.86
N SER A 32 -9.79 -10.37 14.85
CA SER A 32 -10.93 -11.27 15.04
C SER A 32 -10.57 -12.49 15.90
N LYS A 33 -9.37 -13.04 15.70
CA LYS A 33 -8.84 -14.18 16.46
C LYS A 33 -8.21 -13.80 17.81
N LYS A 34 -8.09 -12.51 18.12
CA LYS A 34 -7.34 -11.98 19.29
C LYS A 34 -5.89 -12.49 19.34
N ASP A 35 -5.29 -12.68 18.16
CA ASP A 35 -3.91 -13.14 18.02
C ASP A 35 -2.96 -11.94 17.99
N SER A 36 -2.40 -11.60 19.15
CA SER A 36 -1.49 -10.47 19.32
C SER A 36 -0.20 -10.60 18.50
N VAL A 37 0.27 -11.82 18.22
CA VAL A 37 1.52 -12.04 17.46
C VAL A 37 1.26 -11.77 15.98
N SER A 38 0.18 -12.34 15.44
CA SER A 38 -0.23 -12.07 14.05
C SER A 38 -0.61 -10.61 13.86
N GLN A 39 -1.20 -9.97 14.87
CA GLN A 39 -1.53 -8.54 14.83
C GLN A 39 -0.27 -7.68 14.73
N ALA A 40 0.73 -7.90 15.59
CA ALA A 40 2.00 -7.18 15.52
C ALA A 40 2.70 -7.40 14.17
N THR A 41 2.74 -8.64 13.69
CA THR A 41 3.34 -9.00 12.39
C THR A 41 2.65 -8.28 11.23
N ALA A 42 1.32 -8.22 11.23
CA ALA A 42 0.55 -7.52 10.21
C ALA A 42 0.81 -6.01 10.24
N LEU A 43 0.88 -5.40 11.42
CA LEU A 43 1.19 -3.97 11.58
C LEU A 43 2.60 -3.62 11.09
N ASP A 44 3.60 -4.46 11.38
CA ASP A 44 4.96 -4.29 10.87
C ASP A 44 5.01 -4.40 9.35
N ALA A 45 4.30 -5.38 8.77
CA ALA A 45 4.19 -5.54 7.32
C ALA A 45 3.51 -4.32 6.66
N ILE A 46 2.43 -3.81 7.25
CA ILE A 46 1.74 -2.60 6.79
C ILE A 46 2.69 -1.40 6.83
N ASN A 47 3.39 -1.18 7.96
CA ASN A 47 4.34 -0.07 8.12
C ASN A 47 5.44 -0.11 7.05
N PHE A 48 6.02 -1.30 6.81
CA PHE A 48 7.03 -1.47 5.78
C PHE A 48 6.48 -1.15 4.37
N ARG A 49 5.33 -1.73 4.00
CA ARG A 49 4.76 -1.58 2.65
C ARG A 49 4.26 -0.17 2.36
N VAL A 50 3.67 0.51 3.35
CA VAL A 50 3.26 1.92 3.24
C VAL A 50 4.43 2.82 2.87
N ARG A 51 5.60 2.59 3.48
CA ARG A 51 6.82 3.34 3.16
C ARG A 51 7.32 3.07 1.75
N GLU A 52 7.29 1.82 1.30
CA GLU A 52 7.70 1.46 -0.06
C GLU A 52 6.78 2.06 -1.12
N ILE A 53 5.45 1.96 -0.94
CA ILE A 53 4.46 2.59 -1.82
C ILE A 53 4.64 4.09 -1.85
N SER A 54 4.86 4.74 -0.70
CA SER A 54 5.11 6.18 -0.67
C SER A 54 6.36 6.57 -1.46
N LYS A 55 7.49 5.86 -1.28
CA LYS A 55 8.71 6.09 -2.07
C LYS A 55 8.48 5.92 -3.58
N GLN A 56 7.70 4.92 -3.98
CA GLN A 56 7.36 4.70 -5.39
C GLN A 56 6.41 5.78 -5.92
N SER A 57 5.41 6.18 -5.14
CA SER A 57 4.48 7.25 -5.49
C SER A 57 5.21 8.58 -5.73
N LEU A 58 6.21 8.90 -4.90
CA LEU A 58 7.07 10.08 -5.08
C LEU A 58 7.87 10.01 -6.39
N LYS A 59 8.44 8.85 -6.73
CA LYS A 59 9.15 8.65 -8.01
C LYS A 59 8.24 8.85 -9.22
N MET A 60 6.94 8.58 -9.07
CA MET A 60 5.93 8.76 -10.11
C MET A 60 5.27 10.14 -10.09
N SER A 61 5.76 11.08 -9.27
CA SER A 61 5.13 12.39 -9.04
C SER A 61 3.65 12.31 -8.60
N GLN A 62 3.28 11.18 -7.99
CA GLN A 62 1.98 10.93 -7.40
C GLN A 62 2.04 11.31 -5.91
N SER A 63 1.78 12.56 -5.59
CA SER A 63 1.98 13.12 -4.24
C SER A 63 0.87 12.83 -3.23
N ASN A 64 -0.17 12.07 -3.60
CA ASN A 64 -1.41 12.02 -2.82
C ASN A 64 -1.54 10.85 -1.83
N PHE A 65 -0.51 10.00 -1.68
CA PHE A 65 -0.58 8.89 -0.73
C PHE A 65 -0.38 9.38 0.72
N PRO A 66 -1.36 9.22 1.64
CA PRO A 66 -1.37 9.86 2.95
C PRO A 66 -0.49 9.12 3.99
N ILE A 67 0.80 8.97 3.69
CA ILE A 67 1.74 8.22 4.52
C ILE A 67 1.78 8.71 5.98
N ASP A 68 1.82 10.01 6.22
CA ASP A 68 1.92 10.56 7.58
C ASP A 68 0.73 10.17 8.46
N LYS A 69 -0.49 10.20 7.87
CA LYS A 69 -1.71 9.81 8.58
C LYS A 69 -1.69 8.32 8.94
N ILE A 70 -1.23 7.48 8.02
CA ILE A 70 -1.13 6.03 8.21
C ILE A 70 -0.07 5.69 9.27
N LEU A 71 1.12 6.30 9.17
CA LEU A 71 2.19 6.10 10.15
C LEU A 71 1.80 6.58 11.55
N SER A 72 1.04 7.67 11.65
CA SER A 72 0.50 8.15 12.93
C SER A 72 -0.48 7.14 13.54
N GLU A 73 -1.36 6.54 12.74
CA GLU A 73 -2.30 5.51 13.22
C GLU A 73 -1.55 4.23 13.65
N LEU A 74 -0.53 3.81 12.90
CA LEU A 74 0.31 2.66 13.24
C LEU A 74 1.16 2.89 14.50
N SER A 75 1.48 4.15 14.81
CA SER A 75 2.22 4.52 16.03
C SER A 75 1.30 4.64 17.26
N SER A 76 -0.01 4.54 17.07
CA SER A 76 -0.99 4.54 18.16
C SER A 76 -0.80 3.31 19.05
N PRO A 77 -0.98 3.42 20.37
CA PRO A 77 -0.96 2.25 21.28
C PRO A 77 -2.02 1.21 20.92
N THR A 78 -3.08 1.60 20.21
CA THR A 78 -4.12 0.71 19.67
C THR A 78 -4.45 1.10 18.23
N PRO A 79 -3.72 0.59 17.23
CA PRO A 79 -3.99 0.87 15.82
C PRO A 79 -5.36 0.33 15.42
N SER A 80 -6.20 1.18 14.84
CA SER A 80 -7.52 0.81 14.36
C SER A 80 -7.44 0.32 12.92
N ALA A 81 -7.72 -0.97 12.69
CA ALA A 81 -7.82 -1.52 11.33
C ALA A 81 -8.82 -0.73 10.47
N LYS A 82 -9.94 -0.30 11.06
CA LYS A 82 -10.91 0.57 10.37
C LYS A 82 -10.30 1.89 9.91
N ASN A 83 -9.53 2.57 10.75
CA ASN A 83 -8.90 3.84 10.39
C ASN A 83 -7.83 3.66 9.31
N LEU A 84 -7.11 2.52 9.34
CA LEU A 84 -6.16 2.14 8.31
C LEU A 84 -6.88 1.93 6.97
N HIS A 85 -7.96 1.13 6.94
CA HIS A 85 -8.80 0.95 5.74
C HIS A 85 -9.34 2.28 5.20
N ASP A 86 -9.97 3.09 6.07
CA ASP A 86 -10.54 4.39 5.69
C ASP A 86 -9.49 5.35 5.11
N SER A 87 -8.24 5.24 5.56
CA SER A 87 -7.14 6.10 5.08
C SER A 87 -6.46 5.56 3.82
N MET A 88 -6.58 4.26 3.53
CA MET A 88 -5.75 3.57 2.55
C MET A 88 -6.54 3.05 1.36
N ASP A 89 -7.71 2.44 1.56
CA ASP A 89 -8.42 1.67 0.52
C ASP A 89 -8.69 2.49 -0.75
N THR A 90 -9.20 3.71 -0.60
CA THR A 90 -9.51 4.59 -1.75
C THR A 90 -8.23 5.01 -2.49
N GLN A 91 -7.16 5.32 -1.75
CA GLN A 91 -5.90 5.78 -2.32
C GLN A 91 -5.14 4.64 -3.01
N LEU A 92 -5.14 3.46 -2.40
CA LEU A 92 -4.55 2.24 -2.97
C LEU A 92 -5.27 1.84 -4.26
N GLU A 93 -6.59 1.89 -4.29
CA GLU A 93 -7.35 1.58 -5.50
C GLU A 93 -7.11 2.62 -6.60
N SER A 94 -7.02 3.91 -6.26
CA SER A 94 -6.67 4.96 -7.22
C SER A 94 -5.26 4.77 -7.80
N LEU A 95 -4.26 4.53 -6.94
CA LEU A 95 -2.88 4.27 -7.35
C LEU A 95 -2.79 3.03 -8.23
N ARG A 96 -3.51 1.96 -7.87
CA ARG A 96 -3.55 0.71 -8.64
C ARG A 96 -4.12 0.92 -10.04
N LYS A 97 -5.29 1.59 -10.15
CA LYS A 97 -5.92 1.87 -11.45
C LYS A 97 -5.02 2.71 -12.34
N LEU A 98 -4.40 3.73 -11.76
CA LEU A 98 -3.50 4.60 -12.49
C LEU A 98 -2.24 3.86 -12.96
N ALA A 99 -1.65 3.05 -12.09
CA ALA A 99 -0.48 2.24 -12.45
C ALA A 99 -0.80 1.25 -13.58
N LEU A 100 -1.95 0.56 -13.50
CA LEU A 100 -2.41 -0.36 -14.54
C LEU A 100 -2.69 0.37 -15.87
N SER A 101 -3.31 1.56 -15.81
CA SER A 101 -3.55 2.37 -17.00
C SER A 101 -2.25 2.80 -17.66
N GLN A 102 -1.25 3.22 -16.89
CA GLN A 102 0.06 3.60 -17.44
C GLN A 102 0.80 2.40 -18.03
N ILE A 103 0.76 1.23 -17.38
CA ILE A 103 1.33 0.00 -17.93
C ILE A 103 0.70 -0.29 -19.29
N LEU A 104 -0.62 -0.19 -19.41
CA LEU A 104 -1.32 -0.46 -20.67
C LEU A 104 -0.88 0.52 -21.76
N THR A 105 -0.83 1.83 -21.47
CA THR A 105 -0.37 2.85 -22.43
C THR A 105 1.06 2.57 -22.90
N LEU A 106 1.98 2.34 -21.96
CA LEU A 106 3.40 2.08 -22.26
C LEU A 106 3.64 0.74 -22.96
N SER A 107 2.69 -0.20 -22.89
CA SER A 107 2.75 -1.49 -23.60
C SER A 107 2.21 -1.40 -25.03
N LEU A 108 1.47 -0.33 -25.35
CA LEU A 108 0.91 -0.07 -26.68
C LEU A 108 1.80 0.86 -27.53
N GLU A 109 2.73 1.59 -26.89
CA GLU A 109 3.77 2.42 -27.52
C GLU A 109 5.05 1.62 -27.85
#